data_AF-A0A7C5VZK8-F1
#
_entry.id   AF-A0A7C5VZK8-F1
#
_cell.length_a   1.000
_cell.length_b   1.000
_cell.length_c   1.000
_cell.angle_alpha   90.00
_cell.angle_beta   90.00
_cell.angle_gamma   90.00
#
_symmetry.space_group_name_H-M   'P 1'
#
loop_
_entity.id
_entity.type
_entity.pdbx_description
1 polymer ?
#
loop_
_entity_poly.entity_id
_entity_poly.type
_entity_poly.pdbx_seq_one_letter_code
_entity_poly.pdbx_strand_id
1 'polypeptide(L)'
;MRCIFLDRDGTICLDKTYNNKVEELQFVVQEETLAYTLHRIKRLGFYIIVISNQAGVSLGYSTEDEVIRFNYEINRRLNYVIDDFFFCTHRKEDNCECRKPRVGMIRRAMSKYRINPELSWFVGDKSIDIETGKNIGAKTILVLTGHGRKDIMVSDPDFVAEDINQAISIVERVSLREIKVVYGFANGFSVQGVVDTKIKEKFSKSFEKIEVDKVIQEGFVPDPTLPVDFIIPSLL
;
A
#
# COMPACT_ATOMS: atom_id res chain seq x y z
N MET A 1 7.94 6.76 -7.67
CA MET A 1 7.76 5.47 -6.98
C MET A 1 6.29 5.06 -6.99
N ARG A 2 5.98 3.77 -6.88
CA ARG A 2 4.60 3.27 -6.76
C ARG A 2 4.22 3.09 -5.29
N CYS A 3 2.95 3.23 -4.97
CA CYS A 3 2.45 3.03 -3.61
C CYS A 3 1.12 2.27 -3.61
N ILE A 4 0.90 1.50 -2.56
CA ILE A 4 -0.41 1.00 -2.17
C ILE A 4 -0.75 1.76 -0.89
N PHE A 5 -1.66 2.72 -1.01
CA PHE A 5 -2.27 3.38 0.14
C PHE A 5 -3.35 2.46 0.69
N LEU A 6 -3.30 2.20 2.00
CA LEU A 6 -4.25 1.34 2.68
C LEU A 6 -5.00 2.16 3.74
N ASP A 7 -6.31 2.03 3.82
CA ASP A 7 -7.01 2.33 5.07
C ASP A 7 -6.64 1.31 6.16
N ARG A 8 -6.90 1.65 7.42
CA ARG A 8 -6.55 0.80 8.57
C ARG A 8 -7.75 0.00 9.09
N ASP A 9 -8.79 0.70 9.52
CA ASP A 9 -9.91 0.14 10.29
C ASP A 9 -11.02 -0.32 9.35
N GLY A 10 -11.22 -1.63 9.25
CA GLY A 10 -12.10 -2.29 8.28
C GLY A 10 -11.35 -2.84 7.06
N THR A 11 -10.07 -2.47 6.89
CA THR A 11 -9.22 -2.89 5.76
C THR A 11 -8.04 -3.78 6.18
N ILE A 12 -7.24 -3.34 7.16
CA ILE A 12 -6.13 -4.13 7.73
C ILE A 12 -6.61 -4.84 9.00
N CYS A 13 -7.21 -4.10 9.92
CA CYS A 13 -7.75 -4.60 11.18
C CYS A 13 -9.26 -4.42 11.25
N LEU A 14 -9.92 -5.12 12.18
CA LEU A 14 -11.36 -4.95 12.40
C LEU A 14 -11.66 -3.51 12.84
N ASP A 15 -12.71 -2.90 12.28
CA ASP A 15 -13.20 -1.60 12.73
C ASP A 15 -13.99 -1.80 14.05
N LYS A 16 -13.33 -1.49 15.18
CA LYS A 16 -13.94 -1.51 16.52
C LYS A 16 -14.39 -0.13 17.00
N THR A 17 -14.52 0.84 16.08
CA THR A 17 -14.98 2.22 16.35
C THR A 17 -14.19 2.92 17.46
N TYR A 18 -13.19 3.73 17.07
CA TYR A 18 -12.38 4.56 17.97
C TYR A 18 -11.55 3.80 19.01
N ASN A 19 -11.43 2.48 18.89
CA ASN A 19 -10.66 1.65 19.81
C ASN A 19 -9.25 1.43 19.29
N ASN A 20 -8.27 1.97 20.02
CA ASN A 20 -6.84 1.85 19.72
C ASN A 20 -6.08 1.06 20.80
N LYS A 21 -6.75 0.13 21.50
CA LYS A 21 -6.11 -0.77 22.47
C LYS A 21 -5.40 -1.92 21.77
N VAL A 22 -4.09 -2.03 21.99
CA VAL A 22 -3.22 -3.02 21.36
C VAL A 22 -3.68 -4.45 21.65
N GLU A 23 -4.19 -4.69 22.84
CA GLU A 23 -4.68 -6.00 23.31
C GLU A 23 -5.94 -6.46 22.56
N GLU A 24 -6.66 -5.52 21.94
CA GLU A 24 -7.86 -5.78 21.18
C GLU A 24 -7.61 -5.81 19.66
N LEU A 25 -6.36 -5.65 19.22
CA LEU A 25 -5.99 -5.70 17.80
C LEU A 25 -6.28 -7.07 17.20
N GLN A 26 -7.14 -7.08 16.19
CA GLN A 26 -7.48 -8.23 15.38
C GLN A 26 -7.46 -7.84 13.90
N PHE A 27 -6.78 -8.63 13.08
CA PHE A 27 -6.75 -8.45 11.63
C PHE A 27 -8.07 -8.89 10.99
N VAL A 28 -8.43 -8.29 9.83
CA VAL A 28 -9.64 -8.70 9.09
C VAL A 28 -9.50 -10.08 8.42
N VAL A 29 -8.27 -10.57 8.32
CA VAL A 29 -7.85 -11.85 7.73
C VAL A 29 -6.78 -12.51 8.62
N GLN A 30 -6.38 -13.73 8.33
CA GLN A 30 -5.29 -14.41 9.04
C GLN A 30 -3.97 -13.62 8.92
N GLU A 31 -3.30 -13.42 10.06
CA GLU A 31 -2.13 -12.53 10.21
C GLU A 31 -0.96 -12.96 9.32
N GLU A 32 -0.62 -14.24 9.33
CA GLU A 32 0.50 -14.78 8.56
C GLU A 32 0.26 -14.65 7.06
N THR A 33 -1.00 -14.82 6.63
CA THR A 33 -1.40 -14.67 5.23
C THR A 33 -1.34 -13.20 4.79
N LEU A 34 -1.77 -12.28 5.65
CA LEU A 34 -1.67 -10.85 5.41
C LEU A 34 -0.21 -10.41 5.31
N ALA A 35 0.61 -10.78 6.30
CA ALA A 35 2.04 -10.46 6.30
C ALA A 35 2.71 -10.99 5.03
N TYR A 36 2.50 -12.26 4.66
CA TYR A 36 3.04 -12.84 3.43
C TYR A 36 2.61 -12.06 2.18
N THR A 37 1.32 -11.73 2.09
CA THR A 37 0.76 -11.02 0.93
C THR A 37 1.36 -9.62 0.76
N LEU A 38 1.50 -8.87 1.86
CA LEU A 38 2.12 -7.54 1.83
C LEU A 38 3.61 -7.60 1.47
N HIS A 39 4.35 -8.59 1.99
CA HIS A 39 5.78 -8.74 1.60
C HIS A 39 5.92 -9.12 0.13
N ARG A 40 5.03 -9.98 -0.38
CA ARG A 40 5.06 -10.40 -1.79
C ARG A 40 4.92 -9.21 -2.72
N ILE A 41 3.96 -8.31 -2.48
CA ILE A 41 3.73 -7.16 -3.35
C ILE A 41 4.84 -6.11 -3.26
N LYS A 42 5.55 -5.99 -2.13
CA LYS A 42 6.74 -5.13 -2.04
C LYS A 42 7.81 -5.49 -3.05
N ARG A 43 7.93 -6.78 -3.41
CA ARG A 43 8.86 -7.25 -4.46
C ARG A 43 8.59 -6.64 -5.84
N LEU A 44 7.40 -6.08 -6.04
CA LEU A 44 7.01 -5.35 -7.25
C LEU A 44 7.30 -3.84 -7.17
N GLY A 45 8.10 -3.40 -6.19
CA GLY A 45 8.56 -2.01 -6.08
C GLY A 45 7.51 -1.04 -5.57
N PHE A 46 6.55 -1.55 -4.77
CA PHE A 46 5.55 -0.73 -4.09
C PHE A 46 6.01 -0.36 -2.68
N TYR A 47 5.84 0.91 -2.34
CA TYR A 47 5.66 1.30 -0.93
C TYR A 47 4.28 0.89 -0.45
N ILE A 48 4.16 0.58 0.83
CA ILE A 48 2.89 0.33 1.51
C ILE A 48 2.75 1.40 2.60
N ILE A 49 1.76 2.27 2.46
CA ILE A 49 1.55 3.40 3.38
C ILE A 49 0.11 3.38 3.88
N VAL A 50 -0.06 3.42 5.20
CA VAL A 50 -1.39 3.45 5.82
C VAL A 50 -1.88 4.90 5.97
N ILE A 51 -3.12 5.16 5.55
CA ILE A 51 -3.79 6.46 5.62
C ILE A 51 -5.10 6.30 6.40
N SER A 52 -5.18 6.82 7.62
CA SER A 52 -6.32 6.56 8.53
C SER A 52 -6.94 7.82 9.16
N ASN A 53 -8.27 7.84 9.28
CA ASN A 53 -9.00 8.87 10.01
C ASN A 53 -9.23 8.42 11.48
N GLN A 54 -8.55 9.03 12.44
CA GLN A 54 -8.57 8.71 13.88
C GLN A 54 -9.29 9.79 14.71
N ALA A 55 -10.53 10.12 14.34
CA ALA A 55 -11.35 11.13 15.04
C ALA A 55 -11.63 10.79 16.51
N GLY A 56 -11.43 9.54 16.92
CA GLY A 56 -11.53 9.09 18.31
C GLY A 56 -10.64 9.91 19.25
N VAL A 57 -9.52 10.45 18.75
CA VAL A 57 -8.63 11.33 19.52
C VAL A 57 -9.30 12.64 19.88
N SER A 58 -9.79 13.40 18.90
CA SER A 58 -10.52 14.65 19.17
C SER A 58 -11.84 14.43 19.92
N LEU A 59 -12.38 13.20 19.93
CA LEU A 59 -13.59 12.85 20.67
C LEU A 59 -13.31 12.34 22.10
N GLY A 60 -12.04 12.15 22.49
CA GLY A 60 -11.64 11.68 23.81
C GLY A 60 -11.78 10.17 24.04
N TYR A 61 -12.00 9.38 22.98
CA TYR A 61 -12.07 7.91 23.06
C TYR A 61 -10.69 7.25 23.05
N SER A 62 -9.69 7.92 22.50
CA SER A 62 -8.29 7.47 22.47
C SER A 62 -7.34 8.67 22.54
N THR A 63 -6.08 8.42 22.82
CA THR A 63 -4.99 9.40 22.75
C THR A 63 -4.19 9.23 21.47
N GLU A 64 -3.42 10.24 21.07
CA GLU A 64 -2.50 10.13 19.95
C GLU A 64 -1.43 9.05 20.18
N ASP A 65 -0.92 8.94 21.42
CA ASP A 65 0.03 7.89 21.80
C ASP A 65 -0.56 6.47 21.70
N GLU A 66 -1.84 6.28 21.98
CA GLU A 66 -2.52 5.00 21.74
C GLU A 66 -2.61 4.68 20.25
N VAL A 67 -2.95 5.65 19.40
CA VAL A 67 -2.93 5.45 17.94
C VAL A 67 -1.54 5.05 17.45
N ILE A 68 -0.49 5.74 17.92
CA ILE A 68 0.91 5.46 17.55
C ILE A 68 1.29 4.04 17.99
N ARG A 69 1.00 3.66 19.24
CA ARG A 69 1.29 2.31 19.75
C ARG A 69 0.51 1.23 19.00
N PHE A 70 -0.74 1.48 18.66
CA PHE A 70 -1.57 0.56 17.88
C PHE A 70 -1.03 0.36 16.47
N ASN A 71 -0.63 1.44 15.78
CA ASN A 71 0.00 1.37 14.47
C ASN A 71 1.35 0.63 14.51
N TYR A 72 2.15 0.87 15.55
CA TYR A 72 3.40 0.14 15.78
C TYR A 72 3.15 -1.35 15.98
N GLU A 73 2.14 -1.73 16.77
CA GLU A 73 1.76 -3.13 16.98
C GLU A 73 1.35 -3.81 15.66
N ILE A 74 0.50 -3.15 14.86
CA ILE A 74 0.12 -3.63 13.52
C ILE A 74 1.38 -3.93 12.71
N ASN A 75 2.31 -2.97 12.64
CA ASN A 75 3.49 -3.14 11.81
C ASN A 75 4.41 -4.25 12.36
N ARG A 76 4.60 -4.32 13.68
CA ARG A 76 5.40 -5.37 14.32
C ARG A 76 4.86 -6.76 13.99
N ARG A 77 3.55 -6.98 14.14
CA ARG A 77 2.87 -8.25 13.83
C ARG A 77 2.94 -8.61 12.35
N LEU A 78 2.99 -7.60 11.48
CA LEU A 78 3.20 -7.76 10.05
C LEU A 78 4.69 -7.71 9.64
N ASN A 79 5.61 -8.00 10.56
CA ASN A 79 7.07 -8.04 10.36
C ASN A 79 7.66 -6.77 9.71
N TYR A 80 7.16 -5.59 10.11
CA TYR A 80 7.61 -4.27 9.68
C TYR A 80 7.52 -4.02 8.17
N VAL A 81 6.55 -4.65 7.50
CA VAL A 81 6.36 -4.52 6.05
C VAL A 81 5.83 -3.15 5.63
N ILE A 82 5.08 -2.46 6.49
CA ILE A 82 4.46 -1.16 6.20
C ILE A 82 5.51 -0.06 6.35
N ASP A 83 5.67 0.77 5.31
CA ASP A 83 6.72 1.78 5.23
C ASP A 83 6.41 3.04 6.04
N ASP A 84 5.13 3.39 6.22
CA ASP A 84 4.72 4.53 7.03
C ASP A 84 3.23 4.50 7.40
N PHE A 85 2.89 5.29 8.43
CA PHE A 85 1.52 5.54 8.85
C PHE A 85 1.26 7.05 8.89
N PHE A 86 0.22 7.49 8.20
CA PHE A 86 -0.31 8.85 8.33
C PHE A 86 -1.73 8.76 8.87
N PHE A 87 -2.01 9.52 9.92
CA PHE A 87 -3.35 9.59 10.49
C PHE A 87 -3.80 11.02 10.77
N CYS A 88 -5.11 11.23 10.76
CA CYS A 88 -5.77 12.49 11.07
C CYS A 88 -6.58 12.34 12.35
N THR A 89 -6.31 13.15 13.36
CA THR A 89 -7.03 13.13 14.65
C THR A 89 -8.30 13.98 14.66
N HIS A 90 -8.44 14.89 13.69
CA HIS A 90 -9.52 15.87 13.63
C HIS A 90 -10.92 15.28 13.36
N ARG A 91 -11.92 16.01 13.85
CA ARG A 91 -13.35 15.78 13.57
C ARG A 91 -13.69 16.24 12.15
N LYS A 92 -14.92 15.93 11.71
CA LYS A 92 -15.40 16.32 10.39
C LYS A 92 -15.59 17.84 10.29
N GLU A 93 -15.98 18.46 11.41
CA GLU A 93 -16.32 19.88 11.53
C GLU A 93 -15.09 20.79 11.57
N ASP A 94 -13.91 20.24 11.89
CA ASP A 94 -12.67 21.00 12.04
C ASP A 94 -12.12 21.53 10.70
N ASN A 95 -12.69 21.13 9.57
CA ASN A 95 -12.31 21.57 8.21
C ASN A 95 -10.81 21.45 7.89
N CYS A 96 -10.11 20.49 8.52
CA CYS A 96 -8.70 20.27 8.26
C CYS A 96 -8.43 19.73 6.84
N GLU A 97 -7.20 19.89 6.37
CA GLU A 97 -6.79 19.39 5.05
C GLU A 97 -6.40 17.90 5.06
N CYS A 98 -6.22 17.29 6.23
CA CYS A 98 -5.69 15.93 6.35
C CYS A 98 -6.78 14.85 6.39
N ARG A 99 -7.98 15.14 6.90
CA ARG A 99 -9.06 14.15 7.03
C ARG A 99 -9.57 13.71 5.66
N LYS A 100 -9.56 12.40 5.38
CA LYS A 100 -10.20 11.84 4.17
C LYS A 100 -11.66 12.32 4.07
N PRO A 101 -12.15 12.77 2.89
CA PRO A 101 -11.57 12.56 1.56
C PRO A 101 -10.54 13.60 1.12
N ARG A 102 -10.15 14.52 2.01
CA ARG A 102 -9.04 15.44 1.75
C ARG A 102 -7.72 14.66 1.69
N VAL A 103 -6.81 15.18 0.89
CA VAL A 103 -5.59 14.47 0.48
C VAL A 103 -4.33 14.95 1.21
N GLY A 104 -4.45 15.77 2.26
CA GLY A 104 -3.29 16.34 2.97
C GLY A 104 -2.35 15.29 3.55
N MET A 105 -2.87 14.19 4.11
CA MET A 105 -2.03 13.07 4.55
C MET A 105 -1.25 12.45 3.39
N ILE A 106 -1.92 12.24 2.26
CA ILE A 106 -1.37 11.56 1.09
C ILE A 106 -0.35 12.46 0.39
N ARG A 107 -0.59 13.76 0.27
CA ARG A 107 0.38 14.71 -0.29
C ARG A 107 1.70 14.68 0.48
N ARG A 108 1.65 14.59 1.82
CA ARG A 108 2.85 14.43 2.65
C ARG A 108 3.58 13.12 2.33
N ALA A 109 2.84 12.00 2.26
CA ALA A 109 3.40 10.71 1.87
C ALA A 109 4.03 10.76 0.46
N MET A 110 3.32 11.32 -0.53
CA MET A 110 3.78 11.42 -1.90
C MET A 110 5.05 12.27 -2.03
N SER A 111 5.13 13.38 -1.29
CA SER A 111 6.34 14.21 -1.24
C SER A 111 7.51 13.46 -0.60
N LYS A 112 7.28 12.80 0.54
CA LYS A 112 8.32 12.07 1.29
C LYS A 112 8.91 10.92 0.47
N TYR A 113 8.06 10.16 -0.22
CA TYR A 113 8.44 8.93 -0.92
C TYR A 113 8.51 9.07 -2.45
N ARG A 114 8.36 10.29 -2.98
CA ARG A 114 8.34 10.60 -4.43
C ARG A 114 7.36 9.70 -5.20
N ILE A 115 6.14 9.56 -4.68
CA ILE A 115 5.12 8.65 -5.22
C ILE A 115 4.44 9.29 -6.44
N ASN A 116 4.28 8.51 -7.50
CA ASN A 116 3.41 8.84 -8.62
C ASN A 116 2.03 8.18 -8.40
N PRO A 117 0.96 8.97 -8.21
CA PRO A 117 -0.34 8.43 -7.84
C PRO A 117 -1.02 7.68 -9.00
N GLU A 118 -0.75 8.03 -10.26
CA GLU A 118 -1.32 7.36 -11.43
C GLU A 118 -0.87 5.89 -11.58
N LEU A 119 0.27 5.57 -10.96
CA LEU A 119 0.84 4.22 -10.90
C LEU A 119 0.58 3.55 -9.54
N SER A 120 -0.24 4.17 -8.69
CA SER A 120 -0.50 3.78 -7.31
C SER A 120 -1.96 3.38 -7.10
N TRP A 121 -2.20 2.80 -5.93
CA TRP A 121 -3.49 2.23 -5.56
C TRP A 121 -3.95 2.79 -4.22
N PHE A 122 -5.26 2.91 -4.04
CA PHE A 122 -5.89 3.17 -2.76
C PHE A 122 -6.87 2.03 -2.45
N VAL A 123 -6.67 1.36 -1.32
CA VAL A 123 -7.53 0.26 -0.85
C VAL A 123 -8.18 0.67 0.46
N GLY A 124 -9.50 0.59 0.53
CA GLY A 124 -10.26 0.94 1.73
C GLY A 124 -11.62 0.27 1.78
N ASP A 125 -12.32 0.40 2.90
CA ASP A 125 -13.61 -0.25 3.14
C ASP A 125 -14.80 0.72 3.01
N LYS A 126 -14.54 2.01 2.87
CA LYS A 126 -15.59 3.05 2.80
C LYS A 126 -15.56 3.79 1.47
N SER A 127 -16.72 4.30 1.09
CA SER A 127 -16.91 5.21 -0.04
C SER A 127 -15.95 6.42 0.00
N ILE A 128 -15.65 6.92 1.20
CA ILE A 128 -14.70 8.02 1.43
C ILE A 128 -13.26 7.65 1.00
N ASP A 129 -12.86 6.38 1.10
CA ASP A 129 -11.55 5.91 0.67
C ASP A 129 -11.45 5.88 -0.85
N ILE A 130 -12.53 5.45 -1.50
CA ILE A 130 -12.66 5.46 -2.95
C ILE A 130 -12.62 6.89 -3.49
N GLU A 131 -13.37 7.81 -2.87
CA GLU A 131 -13.30 9.23 -3.20
C GLU A 131 -11.87 9.78 -3.01
N THR A 132 -11.20 9.42 -1.91
CA THR A 132 -9.83 9.84 -1.63
C THR A 132 -8.85 9.36 -2.72
N GLY A 133 -8.93 8.09 -3.12
CA GLY A 133 -8.09 7.53 -4.17
C GLY A 133 -8.32 8.19 -5.52
N LYS A 134 -9.57 8.47 -5.88
CA LYS A 134 -9.91 9.23 -7.09
C LYS A 134 -9.37 10.66 -7.05
N ASN A 135 -9.45 11.34 -5.90
CA ASN A 135 -8.96 12.71 -5.71
C ASN A 135 -7.44 12.86 -5.95
N ILE A 136 -6.67 11.77 -5.83
CA ILE A 136 -5.23 11.78 -6.15
C ILE A 136 -4.90 11.17 -7.51
N GLY A 137 -5.89 10.61 -8.23
CA GLY A 137 -5.67 9.90 -9.50
C GLY A 137 -5.13 8.48 -9.36
N ALA A 138 -5.25 7.86 -8.17
CA ALA A 138 -4.89 6.47 -7.96
C ALA A 138 -6.03 5.52 -8.35
N LYS A 139 -5.68 4.29 -8.72
CA LYS A 139 -6.68 3.22 -8.88
C LYS A 139 -7.24 2.84 -7.53
N THR A 140 -8.53 2.54 -7.48
CA THR A 140 -9.27 2.32 -6.23
C THR A 140 -9.76 0.89 -6.11
N ILE A 141 -9.65 0.32 -4.90
CA ILE A 141 -10.24 -0.98 -4.57
C ILE A 141 -11.07 -0.82 -3.31
N LEU A 142 -12.36 -1.16 -3.39
CA LEU A 142 -13.20 -1.31 -2.22
C LEU A 142 -13.10 -2.75 -1.70
N VAL A 143 -12.67 -2.93 -0.45
CA VAL A 143 -12.75 -4.24 0.22
C VAL A 143 -14.11 -4.42 0.88
N LEU A 144 -14.67 -5.64 0.89
CA LEU A 144 -15.97 -5.96 1.48
C LEU A 144 -15.91 -6.30 2.98
N THR A 145 -14.73 -6.28 3.59
CA THR A 145 -14.55 -6.20 5.05
C THR A 145 -15.03 -4.83 5.57
N GLY A 146 -15.17 -4.70 6.89
CA GLY A 146 -15.63 -3.45 7.51
C GLY A 146 -16.98 -2.97 6.97
N HIS A 147 -17.02 -1.76 6.42
CA HIS A 147 -18.23 -1.14 5.88
C HIS A 147 -18.47 -1.42 4.39
N GLY A 148 -17.56 -2.13 3.71
CA GLY A 148 -17.57 -2.24 2.24
C GLY A 148 -18.82 -2.84 1.63
N ARG A 149 -19.41 -3.86 2.28
CA ARG A 149 -20.69 -4.45 1.80
C ARG A 149 -21.85 -3.46 1.80
N LYS A 150 -21.83 -2.49 2.71
CA LYS A 150 -22.82 -1.42 2.75
C LYS A 150 -22.45 -0.33 1.75
N ASP A 151 -21.17 0.04 1.71
CA ASP A 151 -20.69 1.18 0.93
C ASP A 151 -20.56 0.90 -0.57
N ILE A 152 -20.56 -0.36 -1.01
CA ILE A 152 -20.57 -0.72 -2.44
C ILE A 152 -21.77 -0.10 -3.18
N MET A 153 -22.89 0.11 -2.51
CA MET A 153 -24.10 0.69 -3.11
C MET A 153 -24.01 2.21 -3.32
N VAL A 154 -23.04 2.87 -2.68
CA VAL A 154 -22.86 4.33 -2.67
C VAL A 154 -21.45 4.76 -3.08
N SER A 155 -20.66 3.83 -3.60
CA SER A 155 -19.30 4.05 -4.10
C SER A 155 -19.19 3.56 -5.54
N ASP A 156 -18.15 4.02 -6.23
CA ASP A 156 -17.86 3.66 -7.62
C ASP A 156 -16.37 3.30 -7.74
N PRO A 157 -15.92 2.18 -7.15
CA PRO A 157 -14.51 1.81 -7.17
C PRO A 157 -14.12 1.20 -8.53
N ASP A 158 -12.84 1.31 -8.91
CA ASP A 158 -12.33 0.64 -10.13
C ASP A 158 -12.40 -0.88 -9.98
N PHE A 159 -12.23 -1.38 -8.75
CA PHE A 159 -12.29 -2.80 -8.41
C PHE A 159 -12.95 -3.03 -7.05
N VAL A 160 -13.49 -4.23 -6.87
CA VAL A 160 -14.01 -4.72 -5.59
C VAL A 160 -13.28 -5.99 -5.20
N ALA A 161 -13.01 -6.16 -3.91
CA ALA A 161 -12.38 -7.34 -3.35
C ALA A 161 -13.09 -7.78 -2.06
N GLU A 162 -13.15 -9.08 -1.76
CA GLU A 162 -13.72 -9.60 -0.52
C GLU A 162 -12.94 -9.10 0.71
N ASP A 163 -11.61 -9.06 0.60
CA ASP A 163 -10.69 -8.63 1.64
C ASP A 163 -9.38 -8.06 1.05
N ILE A 164 -8.48 -7.62 1.93
CA ILE A 164 -7.18 -7.07 1.55
C ILE A 164 -6.29 -8.05 0.78
N ASN A 165 -6.34 -9.36 1.06
CA ASN A 165 -5.50 -10.32 0.34
C ASN A 165 -5.93 -10.44 -1.13
N GLN A 166 -7.24 -10.45 -1.38
CA GLN A 166 -7.77 -10.41 -2.73
C GLN A 166 -7.47 -9.05 -3.40
N ALA A 167 -7.57 -7.94 -2.67
CA ALA A 167 -7.23 -6.61 -3.20
C ALA A 167 -5.76 -6.55 -3.67
N ILE A 168 -4.81 -7.01 -2.86
CA ILE A 168 -3.38 -7.05 -3.25
C ILE A 168 -3.15 -8.00 -4.43
N SER A 169 -3.88 -9.11 -4.52
CA SER A 169 -3.80 -10.02 -5.67
C SER A 169 -4.30 -9.36 -6.98
N ILE A 170 -5.30 -8.47 -6.89
CA ILE A 170 -5.76 -7.65 -8.02
C ILE A 170 -4.66 -6.64 -8.40
N VAL A 171 -4.09 -5.92 -7.43
CA VAL A 171 -2.98 -4.97 -7.66
C VAL A 171 -1.83 -5.67 -8.38
N GLU A 172 -1.39 -6.82 -7.88
CA GLU A 172 -0.33 -7.63 -8.48
C GLU A 172 -0.64 -8.01 -9.92
N ARG A 173 -1.82 -8.61 -10.17
CA ARG A 173 -2.24 -9.05 -11.51
C ARG A 173 -2.31 -7.90 -12.52
N VAL A 174 -2.86 -6.77 -12.12
CA VAL A 174 -2.98 -5.59 -13.01
C VAL A 174 -1.60 -4.98 -13.25
N SER A 175 -0.80 -4.84 -12.20
CA SER A 175 0.53 -4.24 -12.30
C SER A 175 1.47 -5.06 -13.17
N LEU A 176 1.47 -6.40 -13.09
CA LEU A 176 2.33 -7.27 -13.90
C LEU A 176 2.11 -7.16 -15.42
N ARG A 177 1.05 -6.49 -15.88
CA ARG A 177 0.88 -6.13 -17.30
C ARG A 177 1.75 -4.94 -17.72
N GLU A 178 2.14 -4.11 -16.76
CA GLU A 178 2.82 -2.83 -16.93
C GLU A 178 4.23 -2.82 -16.32
N ILE A 179 4.56 -3.81 -15.50
CA ILE A 179 5.90 -3.97 -14.92
C ILE A 179 6.47 -5.36 -15.22
N LYS A 180 7.79 -5.40 -15.44
CA LYS A 180 8.58 -6.63 -15.47
C LYS A 180 9.52 -6.66 -14.29
N VAL A 181 9.51 -7.77 -13.55
CA VAL A 181 10.54 -8.05 -12.57
C VAL A 181 11.79 -8.48 -13.33
N VAL A 182 12.92 -7.86 -13.02
CA VAL A 182 14.23 -8.18 -13.57
C VAL A 182 15.13 -8.66 -12.45
N TYR A 183 16.03 -9.57 -12.78
CA TYR A 183 17.04 -10.08 -11.87
C TYR A 183 18.40 -9.82 -12.50
N GLY A 184 19.40 -9.58 -11.65
CA GLY A 184 20.77 -9.36 -12.08
C GLY A 184 21.77 -9.81 -11.04
N PHE A 185 23.05 -9.59 -11.33
CA PHE A 185 24.14 -9.88 -10.42
C PHE A 185 25.05 -8.64 -10.31
N ALA A 186 25.26 -8.14 -9.11
CA ALA A 186 26.07 -6.95 -8.86
C ALA A 186 26.97 -7.15 -7.63
N ASN A 187 28.27 -6.88 -7.76
CA ASN A 187 29.24 -6.98 -6.66
C ASN A 187 29.25 -8.33 -5.91
N GLY A 188 28.94 -9.43 -6.58
CA GLY A 188 28.87 -10.75 -5.93
C GLY A 188 27.50 -11.12 -5.35
N PHE A 189 26.49 -10.26 -5.49
CA PHE A 189 25.14 -10.45 -4.95
C PHE A 189 24.09 -10.52 -6.06
N SER A 190 23.10 -11.40 -5.87
CA SER A 190 21.88 -11.40 -6.69
C SER A 190 21.03 -10.18 -6.34
N VAL A 191 20.60 -9.43 -7.35
CA VAL A 191 19.73 -8.26 -7.20
C VAL A 191 18.42 -8.46 -7.95
N GLN A 192 17.34 -7.89 -7.40
CA GLN A 192 16.03 -7.83 -8.04
C GLN A 192 15.63 -6.37 -8.27
N GLY A 193 15.08 -6.08 -9.45
CA GLY A 193 14.56 -4.77 -9.80
C GLY A 193 13.22 -4.86 -10.52
N VAL A 194 12.59 -3.71 -10.75
CA VAL A 194 11.31 -3.62 -11.47
C VAL A 194 11.39 -2.57 -12.56
N VAL A 195 11.09 -2.98 -13.79
CA VAL A 195 11.09 -2.12 -14.98
C VAL A 195 9.66 -1.85 -15.42
N ASP A 196 9.31 -0.57 -15.58
CA ASP A 196 8.05 -0.14 -16.16
C ASP A 196 8.09 -0.30 -17.69
N THR A 197 7.18 -1.11 -18.24
CA THR A 197 7.13 -1.39 -19.67
C THR A 197 6.58 -0.25 -20.50
N LYS A 198 5.82 0.68 -19.90
CA LYS A 198 5.33 1.89 -20.59
C LYS A 198 6.44 2.92 -20.82
N ILE A 199 7.55 2.81 -20.08
CA ILE A 199 8.71 3.71 -20.19
C ILE A 199 9.69 3.28 -21.32
N LYS A 200 9.45 2.13 -21.97
CA LYS A 200 10.36 1.49 -22.94
C LYS A 200 10.86 2.37 -24.09
N GLU A 201 10.10 3.35 -24.57
CA GLU A 201 10.50 4.14 -25.75
C GLU A 201 11.64 5.13 -25.47
N LYS A 202 11.94 5.48 -24.21
CA LYS A 202 12.99 6.46 -23.86
C LYS A 202 14.37 5.87 -23.55
N PHE A 203 14.51 4.55 -23.39
CA PHE A 203 15.69 3.99 -22.71
C PHE A 203 16.45 2.90 -23.49
N SER A 204 16.21 2.78 -24.79
CA SER A 204 16.79 1.72 -25.63
C SER A 204 18.30 1.82 -25.91
N LYS A 205 19.06 2.71 -25.24
CA LYS A 205 20.45 2.99 -25.61
C LYS A 205 21.53 2.75 -24.55
N SER A 206 21.20 2.37 -23.31
CA SER A 206 22.22 2.34 -22.23
C SER A 206 22.25 1.09 -21.35
N PHE A 207 21.51 0.02 -21.68
CA PHE A 207 21.38 -1.16 -20.82
C PHE A 207 22.34 -2.33 -21.13
N GLU A 208 23.42 -2.12 -21.89
CA GLU A 208 24.37 -3.17 -22.32
C GLU A 208 25.16 -3.88 -21.18
N LYS A 209 24.83 -3.66 -19.90
CA LYS A 209 25.48 -4.36 -18.78
C LYS A 209 24.54 -4.87 -17.68
N ILE A 210 23.26 -5.10 -18.00
CA ILE A 210 22.44 -6.02 -17.20
C ILE A 210 22.28 -7.27 -18.07
N GLU A 211 23.05 -8.32 -17.78
CA GLU A 211 22.77 -9.64 -18.33
C GLU A 211 21.39 -10.06 -17.81
N VAL A 212 20.38 -9.89 -18.65
CA VAL A 212 19.03 -10.45 -18.45
C VAL A 212 19.08 -11.94 -18.79
N ASP A 213 20.02 -12.67 -18.18
CA ASP A 213 20.24 -14.09 -18.45
C ASP A 213 20.19 -14.87 -17.15
N LYS A 214 18.95 -15.09 -16.69
CA LYS A 214 18.53 -16.34 -16.05
C LYS A 214 17.01 -16.39 -16.05
N VAL A 215 16.47 -17.14 -17.02
CA VAL A 215 15.08 -17.59 -17.01
C VAL A 215 14.82 -18.27 -15.67
N ILE A 216 13.77 -17.83 -14.98
CA ILE A 216 13.29 -18.46 -13.75
C ILE A 216 13.02 -19.93 -14.08
N GLN A 217 13.77 -20.86 -13.46
CA GLN A 217 13.34 -22.26 -13.43
C GLN A 217 12.04 -22.31 -12.64
N GLU A 218 11.00 -22.95 -13.19
CA GLU A 218 9.75 -23.21 -12.48
C GLU A 218 10.06 -23.77 -11.08
N GLY A 219 9.56 -23.10 -10.04
CA GLY A 219 9.79 -23.49 -8.64
C GLY A 219 10.79 -22.63 -7.85
N PHE A 220 11.44 -21.63 -8.47
CA PHE A 220 12.25 -20.68 -7.70
C PHE A 220 11.36 -19.64 -6.99
N VAL A 221 11.27 -19.74 -5.67
CA VAL A 221 10.68 -18.72 -4.79
C VAL A 221 11.83 -17.83 -4.31
N PRO A 222 11.96 -16.58 -4.77
CA PRO A 222 13.05 -15.71 -4.32
C PRO A 222 12.93 -15.46 -2.80
N ASP A 223 14.05 -15.15 -2.15
CA ASP A 223 14.10 -14.80 -0.73
C ASP A 223 13.26 -13.52 -0.45
N PRO A 224 12.30 -13.54 0.51
CA PRO A 224 11.45 -12.40 0.85
C PRO A 224 12.17 -11.20 1.44
N THR A 225 13.44 -11.34 1.79
CA THR A 225 14.24 -10.31 2.44
C THR A 225 15.13 -9.52 1.49
N LEU A 226 15.20 -9.91 0.21
CA LEU A 226 16.00 -9.16 -0.76
C LEU A 226 15.36 -7.78 -1.00
N PRO A 227 16.09 -6.68 -0.73
CA PRO A 227 15.59 -5.36 -1.03
C PRO A 227 15.35 -5.26 -2.55
N VAL A 228 14.23 -4.67 -2.94
CA VAL A 228 14.02 -4.26 -4.34
C VAL A 228 14.86 -3.01 -4.53
N ASP A 229 16.16 -3.19 -4.71
CA ASP A 229 17.11 -2.08 -4.64
C ASP A 229 16.98 -1.08 -5.79
N PHE A 230 16.21 -1.37 -6.85
CA PHE A 230 16.07 -0.41 -7.94
C PHE A 230 14.70 -0.45 -8.63
N ILE A 231 13.92 0.64 -8.48
CA ILE A 231 13.37 1.31 -9.67
C ILE A 231 14.54 2.13 -10.19
N ILE A 232 15.20 1.75 -11.30
CA ILE A 232 16.26 2.57 -11.89
C ILE A 232 15.57 3.85 -12.42
N PRO A 233 15.69 5.02 -11.76
CA PRO A 233 15.40 6.27 -12.43
C PRO A 233 16.58 6.49 -13.38
N SER A 234 16.33 7.10 -14.55
CA SER A 234 17.40 7.55 -15.44
C SER A 234 18.58 8.12 -14.64
N LEU A 235 19.75 7.48 -14.72
CA LEU A 235 20.99 8.11 -14.28
C LEU A 235 21.13 9.40 -15.10
N LEU A 236 21.08 10.54 -14.39
CA LEU A 236 21.74 11.78 -14.82
C LEU A 236 23.25 11.53 -14.81
#